data_AF-A0A1Q8QPC3-F1
#
_entry.id   AF-A0A1Q8QPC3-F1
#
_cell.length_a   1.000
_cell.length_b   1.000
_cell.length_c   1.000
_cell.angle_alpha   90.00
_cell.angle_beta   90.00
_cell.angle_gamma   90.00
#
_symmetry.space_group_name_H-M   'P 1'
#
loop_
_entity.id
_entity.type
_entity.pdbx_description
1 polymer ?
#
loop_
_entity_poly.entity_id
_entity_poly.type
_entity_poly.pdbx_seq_one_letter_code
_entity_poly.pdbx_strand_id
1 'polypeptide(L)'
;MLITCDNSMQMGYIYLMPNESTDEYTLDKSDIGLFYDVNSLSIPRIKWLGMGQSLSQMRLATKTYREAVDNAFHCEYWNDLDSEGYMIGIELYLTEERLLPLVAHQAFKLYDVRWRNRDFRVLTLDAYHDVLNKNNVIYPLSPEKDAFVIVSIDSLSKVGKIMALISARDDLYPLDYLQKPLFMLANSSRCFSEN
;
A
#
# COMPACT_ATOMS: atom_id res chain seq x y z
N MET A 1 -5.48 1.74 9.19
CA MET A 1 -4.52 1.00 8.37
C MET A 1 -3.35 0.73 9.28
N LEU A 2 -2.72 -0.43 9.18
CA LEU A 2 -1.53 -0.73 9.95
C LEU A 2 -0.40 -0.99 8.96
N ILE A 3 0.75 -0.33 9.17
CA ILE A 3 1.97 -0.58 8.41
C ILE A 3 3.03 -1.01 9.42
N THR A 4 3.45 -2.26 9.36
CA THR A 4 4.51 -2.80 10.21
C THR A 4 5.84 -2.82 9.47
N CYS A 5 6.92 -2.69 10.21
CA CYS A 5 8.30 -2.82 9.75
C CYS A 5 9.11 -3.42 10.90
N ASP A 6 9.49 -4.69 10.76
CA ASP A 6 10.50 -5.31 11.62
C ASP A 6 11.86 -5.16 10.95
N ASN A 7 12.65 -4.20 11.46
CA ASN A 7 13.93 -3.88 10.87
C ASN A 7 14.96 -5.02 11.02
N SER A 8 14.80 -5.91 12.00
CA SER A 8 15.69 -7.06 12.19
C SER A 8 15.48 -8.15 11.13
N MET A 9 14.24 -8.31 10.68
CA MET A 9 13.84 -9.27 9.63
C MET A 9 13.84 -8.63 8.24
N GLN A 10 13.99 -7.31 8.15
CA GLN A 10 13.91 -6.52 6.92
C GLN A 10 12.57 -6.70 6.17
N MET A 11 11.51 -6.91 6.93
CA MET A 11 10.18 -7.19 6.40
C MET A 11 9.14 -6.28 7.02
N GLY A 12 8.11 -6.00 6.25
CA GLY A 12 6.93 -5.30 6.74
C GLY A 12 5.66 -5.93 6.22
N TYR A 13 4.55 -5.47 6.79
CA TYR A 13 3.23 -5.86 6.37
C TYR A 13 2.30 -4.63 6.37
N ILE A 14 1.50 -4.46 5.32
CA ILE A 14 0.48 -3.42 5.22
C ILE A 14 -0.90 -4.06 5.32
N TYR A 15 -1.62 -3.81 6.41
CA TYR A 15 -3.01 -4.24 6.58
C TYR A 15 -3.95 -3.19 5.99
N LEU A 16 -4.54 -3.49 4.84
CA LEU A 16 -5.41 -2.58 4.08
C LEU A 16 -6.85 -2.59 4.60
N MET A 17 -7.30 -3.68 5.21
CA MET A 17 -8.62 -3.80 5.83
C MET A 17 -8.50 -3.78 7.37
N PRO A 18 -9.51 -3.24 8.10
CA PRO A 18 -9.59 -3.39 9.55
C PRO A 18 -9.88 -4.86 9.91
N ASN A 19 -9.21 -5.40 10.94
CA ASN A 19 -9.52 -6.72 11.51
C ASN A 19 -9.11 -6.78 12.99
N GLU A 20 -9.56 -7.80 13.72
CA GLU A 20 -9.27 -7.94 15.16
C GLU A 20 -7.76 -8.03 15.47
N SER A 21 -6.96 -8.60 14.57
CA SER A 21 -5.50 -8.69 14.77
C SER A 21 -4.81 -7.32 14.79
N THR A 22 -5.41 -6.29 14.19
CA THR A 22 -4.86 -4.92 14.23
C THR A 22 -5.03 -4.24 15.59
N ASP A 23 -5.94 -4.73 16.44
CA ASP A 23 -6.25 -4.12 17.75
C ASP A 23 -5.14 -4.38 18.79
N GLU A 24 -4.29 -5.38 18.57
CA GLU A 24 -3.15 -5.69 19.45
C GLU A 24 -1.99 -4.69 19.30
N TYR A 25 -1.98 -3.91 18.21
CA TYR A 25 -0.92 -2.95 17.88
C TYR A 25 -1.26 -1.57 18.42
N THR A 26 -0.34 -1.05 19.23
CA THR A 26 -0.49 0.24 19.91
C THR A 26 0.80 1.03 19.77
N LEU A 27 0.70 2.37 19.68
CA LEU A 27 1.85 3.25 19.39
C LEU A 27 2.94 3.21 20.45
N ASP A 28 2.61 2.88 21.70
CA ASP A 28 3.56 2.66 22.81
C ASP A 28 4.50 1.48 22.56
N LYS A 29 4.13 0.55 21.68
CA LYS A 29 4.98 -0.57 21.26
C LYS A 29 5.84 -0.26 20.03
N SER A 30 5.78 0.96 19.48
CA SER A 30 6.52 1.32 18.27
C SER A 30 7.68 2.27 18.53
N ASP A 31 8.81 1.96 17.89
CA ASP A 31 9.98 2.81 17.83
C ASP A 31 9.81 4.02 16.90
N ILE A 32 8.68 4.14 16.17
CA ILE A 32 8.45 5.24 15.22
C ILE A 32 8.47 6.62 15.90
N GLY A 33 8.13 6.66 17.20
CA GLY A 33 8.15 7.86 18.03
C GLY A 33 9.55 8.46 18.24
N LEU A 34 10.61 7.69 17.98
CA LEU A 34 11.99 8.18 18.00
C LEU A 34 12.31 9.10 16.82
N PHE A 35 11.46 9.13 15.79
CA PHE A 35 11.67 9.86 14.54
C PHE A 35 10.59 10.90 14.27
N TYR A 36 9.35 10.68 14.72
CA TYR A 36 8.21 11.54 14.44
C TYR A 36 7.34 11.76 15.69
N ASP A 37 6.67 12.91 15.74
CA ASP A 37 5.51 13.07 16.63
C ASP A 37 4.37 12.20 16.11
N VAL A 38 4.09 11.11 16.82
CA VAL A 38 3.09 10.11 16.44
C VAL A 38 1.70 10.71 16.24
N ASN A 39 1.36 11.79 16.94
CA ASN A 39 0.06 12.46 16.81
C ASN A 39 -0.06 13.28 15.53
N SER A 40 1.06 13.58 14.88
CA SER A 40 1.10 14.31 13.61
C SER A 40 1.01 13.39 12.38
N LEU A 41 1.20 12.07 12.58
CA LEU A 41 1.21 11.09 11.50
C LEU A 41 -0.21 10.88 10.95
N SER A 42 -0.39 11.18 9.68
CA SER A 42 -1.65 10.97 8.96
C SER A 42 -1.40 10.83 7.46
N ILE A 43 -2.32 10.19 6.76
CA ILE A 43 -2.32 10.12 5.31
C ILE A 43 -3.23 11.23 4.76
N PRO A 44 -2.69 12.19 3.99
CA PRO A 44 -3.50 13.27 3.46
C PRO A 44 -4.45 12.76 2.38
N ARG A 45 -5.66 13.29 2.40
CA ARG A 45 -6.67 13.09 1.35
C ARG A 45 -6.65 14.28 0.40
N ILE A 46 -6.50 14.00 -0.88
CA ILE A 46 -6.29 14.98 -1.93
C ILE A 46 -7.33 14.78 -3.02
N LYS A 47 -7.99 15.84 -3.46
CA LYS A 47 -8.81 15.81 -4.68
C LYS A 47 -7.90 16.08 -5.87
N TRP A 48 -7.76 15.12 -6.79
CA TRP A 48 -6.94 15.30 -7.98
C TRP A 48 -7.66 14.89 -9.26
N LEU A 49 -8.09 15.89 -10.01
CA LEU A 49 -8.86 15.70 -11.25
C LEU A 49 -8.03 15.05 -12.38
N GLY A 50 -6.71 15.21 -12.37
CA GLY A 50 -5.82 14.69 -13.42
C GLY A 50 -5.46 13.20 -13.28
N MET A 51 -5.58 12.62 -12.08
CA MET A 51 -5.14 11.24 -11.83
C MET A 51 -5.90 10.21 -12.69
N GLY A 52 -7.19 10.42 -12.95
CA GLY A 52 -7.98 9.52 -13.80
C GLY A 52 -7.45 9.45 -15.24
N GLN A 53 -6.89 10.55 -15.75
CA GLN A 53 -6.24 10.58 -17.05
C GLN A 53 -4.93 9.77 -17.01
N SER A 54 -4.10 9.95 -15.98
CA SER A 54 -2.87 9.18 -15.79
C SER A 54 -3.14 7.68 -15.70
N LEU A 55 -4.13 7.26 -14.89
CA LEU A 55 -4.53 5.85 -14.80
C LEU A 55 -4.99 5.29 -16.15
N SER A 56 -5.66 6.10 -16.98
CA SER A 56 -6.12 5.69 -18.31
C SER A 56 -4.99 5.49 -19.32
N GLN A 57 -3.80 6.01 -19.05
CA GLN A 57 -2.60 5.80 -19.88
C GLN A 57 -1.82 4.55 -19.49
N MET A 58 -2.10 3.97 -18.32
CA MET A 58 -1.44 2.76 -17.83
C MET A 58 -2.04 1.51 -18.46
N ARG A 59 -1.28 0.42 -18.48
CA ARG A 59 -1.78 -0.87 -18.96
C ARG A 59 -2.75 -1.45 -17.93
N LEU A 60 -4.00 -1.66 -18.35
CA LEU A 60 -4.99 -2.41 -17.58
C LEU A 60 -4.97 -3.89 -17.99
N ALA A 61 -4.80 -4.78 -17.03
CA ALA A 61 -4.84 -6.22 -17.25
C ALA A 61 -6.27 -6.72 -17.50
N THR A 62 -6.38 -7.79 -18.30
CA THR A 62 -7.65 -8.51 -18.52
C THR A 62 -7.91 -9.56 -17.44
N LYS A 63 -6.84 -10.15 -16.91
CA LYS A 63 -6.87 -11.09 -15.77
C LYS A 63 -6.91 -10.34 -14.45
N THR A 64 -7.49 -10.96 -13.43
CA THR A 64 -7.41 -10.50 -12.05
C THR A 64 -5.98 -10.59 -11.51
N TYR A 65 -5.70 -9.90 -10.42
CA TYR A 65 -4.44 -10.00 -9.69
C TYR A 65 -4.15 -11.46 -9.31
N ARG A 66 -5.12 -12.15 -8.71
CA ARG A 66 -5.00 -13.57 -8.31
C ARG A 66 -4.62 -14.48 -9.47
N GLU A 67 -5.22 -14.30 -10.64
CA GLU A 67 -4.91 -15.10 -11.84
C GLU A 67 -3.55 -14.74 -12.46
N ALA A 68 -3.03 -13.55 -12.19
CA ALA A 68 -1.78 -13.07 -12.76
C ALA A 68 -0.55 -13.48 -11.93
N VAL A 69 -0.69 -13.60 -10.61
CA VAL A 69 0.36 -14.14 -9.73
C VAL A 69 0.74 -15.55 -10.20
N ASP A 70 2.05 -15.82 -10.23
CA ASP A 70 2.72 -17.03 -10.72
C ASP A 70 2.53 -17.37 -12.20
N ASN A 71 1.75 -16.59 -12.93
CA ASN A 71 1.60 -16.71 -14.39
C ASN A 71 2.29 -15.56 -15.15
N ALA A 72 2.26 -14.35 -14.60
CA ALA A 72 2.80 -13.14 -15.22
C ALA A 72 3.93 -12.50 -14.40
N PHE A 73 3.88 -12.64 -13.07
CA PHE A 73 4.88 -12.16 -12.12
C PHE A 73 4.78 -12.97 -10.82
N HIS A 74 5.82 -12.90 -9.98
CA HIS A 74 5.82 -13.46 -8.63
C HIS A 74 5.68 -12.33 -7.61
N CYS A 75 5.05 -12.60 -6.48
CA CYS A 75 5.03 -11.64 -5.38
C CYS A 75 6.44 -11.45 -4.79
N GLU A 76 6.72 -10.28 -4.21
CA GLU A 76 7.96 -10.04 -3.44
C GLU A 76 8.04 -11.00 -2.24
N TYR A 77 6.97 -11.05 -1.45
CA TYR A 77 6.70 -12.07 -0.44
C TYR A 77 5.29 -12.63 -0.66
N TRP A 78 4.41 -12.61 0.35
CA TRP A 78 3.03 -13.03 0.21
C TRP A 78 2.06 -11.83 0.20
N ASN A 79 0.91 -11.99 -0.45
CA ASN A 79 -0.16 -11.00 -0.41
C ASN A 79 -1.46 -11.70 -0.05
N ASP A 80 -2.13 -11.22 0.99
CA ASP A 80 -3.36 -11.83 1.47
C ASP A 80 -4.56 -11.27 0.73
N LEU A 81 -5.37 -12.18 0.19
CA LEU A 81 -6.63 -11.88 -0.46
C LEU A 81 -7.77 -12.53 0.35
N ASP A 82 -8.93 -11.89 0.40
CA ASP A 82 -10.14 -12.53 0.89
C ASP A 82 -10.67 -13.58 -0.10
N SER A 83 -11.79 -14.24 0.23
CA SER A 83 -12.40 -15.25 -0.65
C SER A 83 -12.73 -14.70 -2.04
N GLU A 84 -13.18 -13.45 -2.11
CA GLU A 84 -13.63 -12.77 -3.32
C GLU A 84 -12.47 -12.20 -4.16
N GLY A 85 -11.26 -12.13 -3.60
CA GLY A 85 -10.05 -11.67 -4.29
C GLY A 85 -9.62 -10.25 -3.92
N TYR A 86 -10.29 -9.61 -2.98
CA TYR A 86 -9.88 -8.30 -2.48
C TYR A 86 -8.66 -8.41 -1.58
N MET A 87 -7.73 -7.49 -1.75
CA MET A 87 -6.46 -7.48 -1.02
C MET A 87 -6.67 -7.04 0.42
N ILE A 88 -6.41 -7.94 1.37
CA ILE A 88 -6.47 -7.70 2.81
C ILE A 88 -5.16 -7.09 3.28
N GLY A 89 -4.03 -7.60 2.80
CA GLY A 89 -2.74 -7.07 3.15
C GLY A 89 -1.59 -7.52 2.27
N ILE A 90 -0.45 -6.86 2.47
CA ILE A 90 0.72 -6.91 1.59
C ILE A 90 1.94 -7.17 2.47
N GLU A 91 2.62 -8.29 2.27
CA GLU A 91 3.94 -8.54 2.84
C GLU A 91 5.02 -8.07 1.84
N LEU A 92 6.00 -7.31 2.34
CA LEU A 92 6.93 -6.58 1.49
C LEU A 92 8.30 -6.39 2.14
N TYR A 93 9.31 -6.13 1.32
CA TYR A 93 10.64 -5.78 1.82
C TYR A 93 10.61 -4.34 2.32
N LEU A 94 10.58 -4.17 3.64
CA LEU A 94 10.47 -2.88 4.29
C LEU A 94 11.40 -2.82 5.49
N THR A 95 12.44 -2.00 5.36
CA THR A 95 13.40 -1.69 6.41
C THR A 95 13.11 -0.32 6.99
N GLU A 96 13.73 0.01 8.13
CA GLU A 96 13.70 1.37 8.68
C GLU A 96 14.14 2.41 7.64
N GLU A 97 15.24 2.13 6.92
CA GLU A 97 15.78 3.01 5.87
C GLU A 97 14.83 3.24 4.71
N ARG A 98 13.88 2.33 4.46
CA ARG A 98 12.83 2.51 3.44
C ARG A 98 11.57 3.15 4.01
N LEU A 99 11.13 2.74 5.20
CA LEU A 99 9.91 3.25 5.81
C LEU A 99 10.02 4.75 6.13
N LEU A 100 11.11 5.18 6.77
CA LEU A 100 11.24 6.57 7.21
C LEU A 100 11.17 7.58 6.04
N PRO A 101 11.88 7.39 4.90
CA PRO A 101 11.70 8.28 3.76
C PRO A 101 10.28 8.27 3.18
N LEU A 102 9.61 7.11 3.13
CA LEU A 102 8.22 7.03 2.65
C LEU A 102 7.27 7.85 3.52
N VAL A 103 7.45 7.81 4.85
CA VAL A 103 6.69 8.64 5.81
C VAL A 103 7.05 10.11 5.65
N ALA A 104 8.34 10.45 5.69
CA ALA A 104 8.84 11.83 5.62
C ALA A 104 8.42 12.56 4.34
N HIS A 105 8.39 11.86 3.21
CA HIS A 105 8.01 12.43 1.91
C HIS A 105 6.52 12.31 1.60
N GLN A 106 5.71 11.82 2.56
CA GLN A 106 4.28 11.56 2.38
C GLN A 106 4.03 10.75 1.10
N ALA A 107 4.74 9.63 0.93
CA ALA A 107 4.51 8.71 -0.18
C ALA A 107 3.11 8.10 -0.09
N PHE A 108 2.64 7.83 1.13
CA PHE A 108 1.28 7.38 1.39
C PHE A 108 0.28 8.53 1.27
N LYS A 109 -0.59 8.48 0.26
CA LYS A 109 -1.60 9.51 -0.03
C LYS A 109 -2.88 8.87 -0.51
N LEU A 110 -4.01 9.48 -0.16
CA LEU A 110 -5.32 9.11 -0.67
C LEU A 110 -5.79 10.15 -1.68
N TYR A 111 -6.10 9.71 -2.88
CA TYR A 111 -6.64 10.58 -3.93
C TYR A 111 -8.09 10.23 -4.22
N ASP A 112 -8.99 11.20 -4.15
CA ASP A 112 -10.31 11.07 -4.75
C ASP A 112 -10.18 11.29 -6.26
N VAL A 113 -10.61 10.29 -7.03
CA VAL A 113 -10.47 10.29 -8.49
C VAL A 113 -11.76 9.83 -9.17
N ARG A 114 -12.07 10.44 -10.31
CA ARG A 114 -13.07 9.90 -11.26
C ARG A 114 -12.34 9.19 -12.38
N TRP A 115 -12.56 7.89 -12.52
CA TRP A 115 -11.90 7.06 -13.52
C TRP A 115 -12.91 6.08 -14.12
N ARG A 116 -12.95 6.00 -15.46
CA ARG A 116 -13.90 5.13 -16.20
C ARG A 116 -15.36 5.33 -15.79
N ASN A 117 -15.77 6.59 -15.66
CA ASN A 117 -17.13 7.02 -15.28
C ASN A 117 -17.59 6.59 -13.87
N ARG A 118 -16.67 6.17 -13.00
CA ARG A 118 -16.94 5.84 -11.60
C ARG A 118 -15.97 6.59 -10.70
N ASP A 119 -16.41 6.87 -9.49
CA ASP A 119 -15.56 7.48 -8.46
C ASP A 119 -14.81 6.38 -7.72
N PHE A 120 -13.51 6.60 -7.53
CA PHE A 120 -12.58 5.72 -6.85
C PHE A 120 -11.72 6.52 -5.88
N ARG A 121 -11.09 5.80 -4.95
CA ARG A 121 -9.97 6.28 -4.17
C ARG A 121 -8.70 5.57 -4.58
N VAL A 122 -7.60 6.30 -4.67
CA VAL A 122 -6.26 5.72 -4.89
C VAL A 122 -5.44 5.94 -3.63
N LEU A 123 -5.06 4.85 -2.97
CA LEU A 123 -4.07 4.85 -1.90
C LEU A 123 -2.70 4.52 -2.52
N THR A 124 -1.78 5.48 -2.53
CA THR A 124 -0.40 5.25 -2.95
C THR A 124 0.40 4.61 -1.82
N LEU A 125 1.27 3.65 -2.15
CA LEU A 125 2.18 2.97 -1.20
C LEU A 125 3.65 3.28 -1.49
N ASP A 126 3.91 4.10 -2.50
CA ASP A 126 5.22 4.55 -2.91
C ASP A 126 5.13 5.98 -3.49
N ALA A 127 6.26 6.56 -3.87
CA ALA A 127 6.31 7.89 -4.45
C ALA A 127 5.43 7.98 -5.71
N TYR A 128 4.64 9.06 -5.81
CA TYR A 128 3.58 9.16 -6.82
C TYR A 128 4.06 8.98 -8.27
N HIS A 129 5.30 9.41 -8.58
CA HIS A 129 5.89 9.30 -9.91
C HIS A 129 6.22 7.86 -10.28
N ASP A 130 6.61 7.05 -9.29
CA ASP A 130 6.84 5.62 -9.45
C ASP A 130 5.53 4.85 -9.54
N VAL A 131 4.52 5.25 -8.75
CA VAL A 131 3.17 4.66 -8.82
C VAL A 131 2.56 4.82 -10.21
N LEU A 132 2.59 6.04 -10.76
CA LEU A 132 1.98 6.37 -12.06
C LEU A 132 2.91 6.10 -13.25
N ASN A 133 3.97 5.32 -13.06
CA ASN A 133 4.82 4.89 -14.16
C ASN A 133 3.99 4.09 -15.17
N LYS A 134 4.01 4.50 -16.45
CA LYS A 134 3.25 3.86 -17.53
C LYS A 134 3.58 2.38 -17.76
N ASN A 135 4.74 1.92 -17.27
CA ASN A 135 5.16 0.52 -17.37
C ASN A 135 4.53 -0.35 -16.27
N ASN A 136 4.02 0.26 -15.19
CA ASN A 136 3.24 -0.46 -14.19
C ASN A 136 1.92 -0.92 -14.80
N VAL A 137 1.35 -1.94 -14.17
CA VAL A 137 0.15 -2.60 -14.66
C VAL A 137 -0.94 -2.48 -13.59
N ILE A 138 -2.13 -2.10 -14.01
CA ILE A 138 -3.30 -2.11 -13.15
C ILE A 138 -3.96 -3.49 -13.28
N TYR A 139 -4.10 -4.21 -12.17
CA TYR A 139 -4.80 -5.48 -12.12
C TYR A 139 -6.13 -5.32 -11.36
N PRO A 140 -7.27 -5.73 -11.92
CA PRO A 140 -8.49 -5.84 -11.14
C PRO A 140 -8.31 -6.87 -10.02
N LEU A 141 -8.83 -6.59 -8.84
CA LEU A 141 -8.81 -7.55 -7.73
C LEU A 141 -9.87 -8.63 -7.93
N SER A 142 -11.02 -8.26 -8.50
CA SER A 142 -12.14 -9.15 -8.74
C SER A 142 -12.80 -8.90 -10.11
N PRO A 143 -13.67 -9.82 -10.60
CA PRO A 143 -14.41 -9.64 -11.85
C PRO A 143 -15.32 -8.39 -11.90
N GLU A 144 -15.77 -7.91 -10.74
CA GLU A 144 -16.63 -6.73 -10.57
C GLU A 144 -15.92 -5.43 -10.96
N LYS A 145 -14.58 -5.42 -10.94
CA LYS A 145 -13.75 -4.25 -11.32
C LYS A 145 -14.11 -3.00 -10.53
N ASP A 146 -14.42 -3.19 -9.25
CA ASP A 146 -14.69 -2.15 -8.27
C ASP A 146 -13.49 -1.87 -7.35
N ALA A 147 -12.46 -2.73 -7.40
CA ALA A 147 -11.15 -2.49 -6.82
C ALA A 147 -10.03 -3.07 -7.71
N PHE A 148 -8.85 -2.45 -7.63
CA PHE A 148 -7.67 -2.75 -8.43
C PHE A 148 -6.40 -2.51 -7.61
N VAL A 149 -5.30 -3.09 -8.05
CA VAL A 149 -3.95 -2.76 -7.56
C VAL A 149 -3.05 -2.37 -8.72
N ILE A 150 -2.14 -1.43 -8.46
CA ILE A 150 -1.07 -1.07 -9.37
C ILE A 150 0.16 -1.89 -8.99
N VAL A 151 0.72 -2.64 -9.94
CA VAL A 151 1.89 -3.48 -9.72
C VAL A 151 3.04 -3.00 -10.61
N SER A 152 4.19 -2.75 -10.00
CA SER A 152 5.46 -2.59 -10.71
C SER A 152 6.13 -3.95 -10.83
N ILE A 153 6.42 -4.40 -12.05
CA ILE A 153 7.00 -5.73 -12.28
C ILE A 153 8.43 -5.54 -12.77
N ASP A 154 9.39 -6.04 -12.02
CA ASP A 154 10.78 -6.05 -12.46
C ASP A 154 10.91 -6.96 -13.70
N SER A 155 11.53 -6.43 -14.75
CA SER A 155 11.54 -7.11 -16.04
C SER A 155 12.45 -8.35 -16.07
N LEU A 156 13.45 -8.42 -15.19
CA LEU A 156 14.44 -9.49 -15.10
C LEU A 156 13.97 -10.61 -14.16
N SER A 157 13.71 -10.28 -12.91
CA SER A 157 13.30 -11.22 -11.85
C SER A 157 11.83 -11.61 -11.93
N LYS A 158 11.01 -10.83 -12.62
CA LYS A 158 9.54 -10.95 -12.64
C LYS A 158 8.90 -10.77 -11.26
N VAL A 159 9.60 -10.19 -10.29
CA VAL A 159 9.02 -9.84 -8.99
C VAL A 159 8.13 -8.61 -9.15
N GLY A 160 6.91 -8.71 -8.63
CA GLY A 160 5.89 -7.67 -8.61
C GLY A 160 5.81 -6.99 -7.26
N LYS A 161 5.93 -5.66 -7.24
CA LYS A 161 5.71 -4.81 -6.07
C LYS A 161 4.37 -4.10 -6.16
N ILE A 162 3.59 -4.11 -5.08
CA ILE A 162 2.34 -3.35 -5.00
C ILE A 162 2.67 -1.87 -4.78
N MET A 163 2.21 -1.02 -5.71
CA MET A 163 2.49 0.41 -5.72
C MET A 163 1.31 1.23 -5.21
N ALA A 164 0.08 0.76 -5.43
CA ALA A 164 -1.12 1.43 -4.99
C ALA A 164 -2.33 0.49 -4.98
N LEU A 165 -3.31 0.83 -4.13
CA LEU A 165 -4.66 0.28 -4.15
C LEU A 165 -5.61 1.32 -4.78
N ILE A 166 -6.45 0.91 -5.71
CA ILE A 166 -7.53 1.72 -6.30
C ILE A 166 -8.84 1.06 -5.90
N SER A 167 -9.75 1.75 -5.21
CA SER A 167 -10.98 1.13 -4.73
C SER A 167 -12.17 2.07 -4.71
N ALA A 168 -13.33 1.54 -5.07
CA ALA A 168 -14.65 2.16 -4.89
C ALA A 168 -15.44 1.48 -3.75
N ARG A 169 -14.77 0.69 -2.90
CA ARG A 169 -15.36 -0.14 -1.84
C ARG A 169 -15.00 0.40 -0.46
N ASP A 170 -15.82 1.34 0.00
CA ASP A 170 -15.69 1.99 1.30
C ASP A 170 -15.99 1.05 2.47
N ASP A 171 -16.79 0.02 2.19
CA ASP A 171 -17.13 -1.06 3.10
C ASP A 171 -15.92 -1.96 3.41
N LEU A 172 -15.02 -2.16 2.44
CA LEU A 172 -13.80 -2.96 2.61
C LEU A 172 -12.60 -2.10 3.01
N TYR A 173 -12.49 -0.92 2.42
CA TYR A 173 -11.36 -0.01 2.60
C TYR A 173 -11.83 1.34 3.15
N PRO A 174 -12.27 1.37 4.42
CA PRO A 174 -12.90 2.56 5.00
C PRO A 174 -11.91 3.72 5.08
N LEU A 175 -12.39 4.90 4.70
CA LEU A 175 -11.56 6.11 4.61
C LEU A 175 -10.87 6.44 5.94
N ASP A 176 -11.62 6.42 7.04
CA ASP A 176 -11.09 6.78 8.36
C ASP A 176 -9.96 5.85 8.81
N TYR A 177 -10.05 4.57 8.45
CA TYR A 177 -9.00 3.60 8.68
C TYR A 177 -7.77 3.92 7.84
N LEU A 178 -7.93 4.22 6.54
CA LEU A 178 -6.79 4.51 5.66
C LEU A 178 -6.11 5.85 5.98
N GLN A 179 -6.86 6.87 6.41
CA GLN A 179 -6.31 8.21 6.70
C GLN A 179 -5.51 8.27 8.01
N LYS A 180 -5.78 7.37 8.94
CA LYS A 180 -5.14 7.31 10.26
C LYS A 180 -4.35 6.01 10.39
N PRO A 181 -3.24 5.86 9.64
CA PRO A 181 -2.43 4.67 9.77
C PRO A 181 -1.73 4.62 11.14
N LEU A 182 -1.58 3.42 11.68
CA LEU A 182 -0.59 3.11 12.69
C LEU A 182 0.69 2.67 11.97
N PHE A 183 1.78 3.40 12.15
CA PHE A 183 3.09 3.02 11.66
C PHE A 183 3.84 2.32 12.79
N MET A 184 4.04 1.01 12.66
CA MET A 184 4.72 0.19 13.65
C MET A 184 6.12 -0.15 13.18
N LEU A 185 7.10 0.66 13.59
CA LEU A 185 8.51 0.31 13.50
C LEU A 185 8.93 -0.48 14.74
N ALA A 186 9.61 -1.61 14.53
CA ALA A 186 10.21 -2.43 15.57
C ALA A 186 11.71 -2.66 15.28
N ASN A 187 12.49 -2.82 16.36
CA ASN A 187 13.93 -3.06 16.32
C ASN A 187 14.70 -1.93 15.63
N SER A 188 14.36 -0.68 15.98
CA SER A 188 15.01 0.48 15.40
C SER A 188 16.52 0.48 15.62
N SER A 189 17.26 0.95 14.62
CA SER A 189 18.72 1.13 14.73
C SER A 189 19.11 2.07 15.87
N ARG A 190 18.24 3.03 16.22
CA ARG A 190 18.46 4.00 17.30
C ARG A 190 18.39 3.39 18.71
N CYS A 191 17.63 2.32 18.90
CA CYS A 191 17.53 1.63 20.19
C CYS A 191 18.85 0.94 20.59
N PHE A 192 19.71 0.60 19.62
CA PHE A 192 20.98 -0.09 19.85
C PHE A 192 22.19 0.85 19.93
N SER A 193 22.04 2.13 19.54
CA SER A 193 23.13 3.12 19.55
C SER A 193 23.35 3.82 20.92
N GLU A 194 22.55 3.49 21.94
CA GLU A 194 22.66 4.07 23.29
C GLU A 194 23.50 3.24 24.29
N ASN A 195 24.21 2.20 23.83
CA ASN A 195 25.13 1.39 24.67
C ASN A 195 26.60 1.57 24.30
#